data_AF-A0A1Y1MRX4-F1
#
_entry.id   AF-A0A1Y1MRX4-F1
#
_cell.length_a   1.000
_cell.length_b   1.000
_cell.length_c   1.000
_cell.angle_alpha   90.00
_cell.angle_beta   90.00
_cell.angle_gamma   90.00
#
_symmetry.space_group_name_H-M   'P 1'
#
loop_
_entity.id
_entity.type
_entity.pdbx_description
1 polymer ?
#
loop_
_entity_poly.entity_id
_entity_poly.type
_entity_poly.pdbx_seq_one_letter_code
_entity_poly.pdbx_strand_id
1 'polypeptide(L)'
;MADDEEKKKKQAEIERKRAEVRARMEEASKAKKAKKGFMTPERKKKLRLLLRKKAAEELKKEQERKSAERRRIIEERCGKPKPVDDANEDNIRKLLLSYHQNIVRLETQKYDVEQVVKIKELEINDLNSQVNDLRGKFIKPTLKKVSKYENKFAKLQKKAAEFNFRNQLKVVKKKEFTLEEEDKEKKPDWSKKGDEKKVHEVEA
;
A
#
# COMPACT_ATOMS: atom_id res chain seq x y z
N MET A 1 44.02 -19.40 27.34
CA MET A 1 43.76 -20.84 27.13
C MET A 1 42.29 -21.19 27.34
N ALA A 2 41.68 -20.95 28.52
CA ALA A 2 40.26 -21.26 28.76
C ALA A 2 39.27 -20.39 27.94
N ASP A 3 39.51 -19.08 27.81
CA ASP A 3 38.64 -18.17 27.04
C ASP A 3 38.61 -18.45 25.53
N ASP A 4 39.70 -18.98 24.96
CA ASP A 4 39.77 -19.31 23.54
C ASP A 4 39.00 -20.59 23.21
N GLU A 5 39.01 -21.56 24.13
CA GLU A 5 38.24 -22.79 23.98
C GLU A 5 36.73 -22.53 24.07
N GLU A 6 36.29 -21.63 24.95
CA GLU A 6 34.89 -21.25 25.08
C GLU A 6 34.38 -20.46 23.86
N LYS A 7 35.20 -19.55 23.32
CA LYS A 7 34.91 -18.85 22.05
C LYS A 7 34.80 -19.82 20.88
N LYS A 8 35.69 -20.82 20.80
CA LYS A 8 35.68 -21.85 19.76
C LYS A 8 34.45 -22.75 19.85
N LYS A 9 34.02 -23.13 21.07
CA LYS A 9 32.77 -23.87 21.30
C LYS A 9 31.54 -23.06 20.89
N LYS A 10 31.47 -21.77 21.26
CA LYS A 10 30.39 -20.86 20.85
C LYS A 10 30.34 -20.67 19.32
N GLN A 11 31.49 -20.51 18.67
CA GLN A 11 31.57 -20.41 17.21
C GLN A 11 31.13 -21.69 16.51
N ALA A 12 31.56 -22.87 17.00
CA ALA A 12 31.14 -24.15 16.47
C ALA A 12 29.63 -24.39 16.63
N GLU A 13 29.04 -23.96 17.74
CA GLU A 13 27.60 -24.05 17.96
C GLU A 13 26.81 -23.13 17.02
N ILE A 14 27.29 -21.89 16.81
CA ILE A 14 26.72 -20.95 15.85
C ILE A 14 26.83 -21.49 14.42
N GLU A 15 27.95 -22.11 14.06
CA GLU A 15 28.17 -22.71 12.75
C GLU A 15 27.29 -23.94 12.54
N ARG A 16 27.08 -24.77 13.56
CA ARG A 16 26.11 -25.89 13.54
C ARG A 16 24.69 -25.37 13.31
N LYS A 17 24.27 -24.34 14.05
CA LYS A 17 22.96 -23.69 13.88
C LYS A 17 22.80 -23.08 12.49
N ARG A 18 23.83 -22.43 11.96
CA ARG A 18 23.85 -21.92 10.57
C ARG A 18 23.73 -23.02 9.53
N ALA A 19 24.44 -24.14 9.70
CA ALA A 19 24.38 -25.28 8.81
C ALA A 19 23.00 -25.95 8.83
N GLU A 20 22.41 -26.10 10.00
CA GLU A 20 21.04 -26.63 10.18
C GLU A 20 19.99 -25.73 9.51
N VAL A 21 20.07 -24.41 9.71
CA VAL A 21 19.17 -23.44 9.05
C VAL A 21 19.34 -23.50 7.52
N ARG A 22 20.56 -23.63 7.02
CA ARG A 22 20.82 -23.79 5.58
C ARG A 22 20.27 -25.10 5.04
N ALA A 23 20.48 -26.22 5.72
CA ALA A 23 19.97 -27.53 5.35
C ALA A 23 18.42 -27.51 5.30
N ARG A 24 17.77 -26.94 6.33
CA ARG A 24 16.32 -26.76 6.38
C ARG A 24 15.80 -25.88 5.23
N MET A 25 16.51 -24.81 4.89
CA MET A 25 16.16 -23.92 3.77
C MET A 25 16.33 -24.63 2.41
N GLU A 26 17.38 -25.43 2.25
CA GLU A 26 17.63 -26.22 1.05
C GLU A 26 16.58 -27.33 0.88
N GLU A 27 16.23 -28.03 1.95
CA GLU A 27 15.19 -29.05 1.99
C GLU A 27 13.81 -28.46 1.67
N ALA A 28 13.46 -27.32 2.27
CA ALA A 28 12.24 -26.58 1.93
C ALA A 28 12.21 -26.13 0.45
N SER A 29 13.38 -25.86 -0.15
CA SER A 29 13.50 -25.52 -1.57
C SER A 29 13.34 -26.76 -2.47
N LYS A 30 13.83 -27.93 -2.06
CA LYS A 30 13.65 -29.23 -2.75
C LYS A 30 12.20 -29.69 -2.67
N ALA A 31 11.55 -29.57 -1.51
CA ALA A 31 10.13 -29.89 -1.31
C ALA A 31 9.19 -29.04 -2.20
N LYS A 32 9.57 -27.80 -2.52
CA LYS A 32 8.83 -26.95 -3.48
C LYS A 32 8.92 -27.43 -4.94
N LYS A 33 9.96 -28.20 -5.30
CA LYS A 33 10.11 -28.79 -6.65
C LYS A 33 9.31 -30.09 -6.81
N ALA A 34 9.07 -30.83 -5.72
CA ALA A 34 8.39 -32.13 -5.74
C ALA A 34 6.86 -32.05 -5.89
N LYS A 35 6.21 -30.91 -5.56
CA LYS A 35 4.75 -30.74 -5.74
C LYS A 35 4.40 -30.33 -7.17
N LYS A 36 4.61 -31.24 -8.13
CA LYS A 36 4.18 -31.16 -9.53
C LYS A 36 2.92 -32.03 -9.69
N GLY A 37 1.72 -31.49 -9.48
CA GLY A 37 0.52 -32.33 -9.68
C GLY A 37 -0.88 -31.73 -9.46
N PHE A 38 -1.07 -30.59 -8.78
CA PHE A 38 -2.44 -30.15 -8.43
C PHE A 38 -2.97 -28.92 -9.21
N MET A 39 -2.16 -28.26 -10.03
CA MET A 39 -2.58 -27.08 -10.79
C MET A 39 -1.74 -26.89 -12.05
N THR A 40 -2.37 -26.41 -13.14
CA THR A 40 -1.62 -25.93 -14.30
C THR A 40 -0.74 -24.74 -13.88
N PRO A 41 0.51 -24.64 -14.40
CA PRO A 41 1.41 -23.53 -14.08
C PRO A 41 0.80 -22.14 -14.33
N GLU A 42 -0.04 -22.02 -15.35
CA GLU A 42 -0.77 -20.81 -15.69
C GLU A 42 -1.80 -20.42 -14.62
N ARG A 43 -2.61 -21.37 -14.14
CA ARG A 43 -3.57 -21.13 -13.06
C ARG A 43 -2.86 -20.71 -11.78
N LYS A 44 -1.73 -21.35 -11.45
CA LYS A 44 -0.89 -20.99 -10.29
C LYS A 44 -0.32 -19.58 -10.41
N LYS A 45 0.11 -19.16 -11.61
CA LYS A 45 0.59 -17.79 -11.88
C LYS A 45 -0.54 -16.77 -11.75
N LYS A 46 -1.71 -17.04 -12.31
CA LYS A 46 -2.91 -16.19 -12.20
C LYS A 46 -3.35 -16.03 -10.74
N LEU A 47 -3.38 -17.12 -9.97
CA LEU A 47 -3.73 -17.07 -8.55
C LEU A 47 -2.74 -16.24 -7.72
N ARG A 48 -1.43 -16.38 -7.94
CA ARG A 48 -0.41 -15.55 -7.27
C ARG A 48 -0.57 -14.08 -7.60
N LEU A 49 -0.93 -13.75 -8.84
CA LEU A 49 -1.20 -12.37 -9.25
C LEU A 49 -2.42 -11.82 -8.51
N LEU A 50 -3.53 -12.57 -8.49
CA LEU A 50 -4.74 -12.19 -7.77
C LEU A 50 -4.50 -12.01 -6.27
N LEU A 51 -3.73 -12.91 -5.64
CA LEU A 51 -3.36 -12.79 -4.23
C LEU A 51 -2.57 -11.52 -3.94
N ARG A 52 -1.58 -11.17 -4.78
CA ARG A 52 -0.83 -9.91 -4.61
C ARG A 52 -1.70 -8.69 -4.86
N LYS A 53 -2.61 -8.76 -5.84
CA LYS A 53 -3.55 -7.68 -6.15
C LYS A 53 -4.49 -7.42 -4.97
N LYS A 54 -5.08 -8.50 -4.41
CA LYS A 54 -5.90 -8.44 -3.21
C LYS A 54 -5.11 -7.94 -2.00
N ALA A 55 -3.88 -8.42 -1.80
CA ALA A 55 -3.04 -7.94 -0.69
C ALA A 55 -2.70 -6.46 -0.81
N ALA A 56 -2.42 -5.96 -2.03
CA ALA A 56 -2.18 -4.54 -2.26
C ALA A 56 -3.43 -3.69 -2.05
N GLU A 57 -4.60 -4.19 -2.47
CA GLU A 57 -5.89 -3.53 -2.25
C GLU A 57 -6.26 -3.47 -0.77
N GLU A 58 -6.13 -4.58 -0.04
CA GLU A 58 -6.34 -4.64 1.41
C GLU A 58 -5.38 -3.71 2.16
N LEU A 59 -4.10 -3.66 1.76
CA LEU A 59 -3.12 -2.76 2.36
C LEU A 59 -3.52 -1.28 2.16
N LYS A 60 -4.00 -0.92 0.97
CA LYS A 60 -4.50 0.44 0.70
C LYS A 60 -5.75 0.76 1.52
N LYS A 61 -6.69 -0.18 1.59
CA LYS A 61 -7.93 -0.03 2.38
C LYS A 61 -7.62 0.13 3.87
N GLU A 62 -6.64 -0.60 4.40
CA GLU A 62 -6.20 -0.45 5.78
C GLU A 62 -5.54 0.92 6.03
N GLN A 63 -4.72 1.41 5.11
CA GLN A 63 -4.15 2.76 5.19
C GLN A 63 -5.23 3.83 5.20
N GLU A 64 -6.22 3.72 4.32
CA GLU A 64 -7.38 4.62 4.28
C GLU A 64 -8.16 4.58 5.60
N ARG A 65 -8.47 3.38 6.12
CA ARG A 65 -9.12 3.21 7.43
C ARG A 65 -8.31 3.85 8.57
N LYS A 66 -7.00 3.61 8.62
CA LYS A 66 -6.11 4.18 9.65
C LYS A 66 -6.04 5.71 9.55
N SER A 67 -6.02 6.26 8.34
CA SER A 67 -6.05 7.72 8.13
C SER A 67 -7.39 8.36 8.50
N ALA A 68 -8.51 7.67 8.25
CA ALA A 68 -9.84 8.10 8.65
C ALA A 68 -9.97 8.09 10.18
N GLU A 69 -9.55 7.01 10.83
CA GLU A 69 -9.55 6.91 12.29
C GLU A 69 -8.62 7.96 12.93
N ARG A 70 -7.44 8.21 12.34
CA ARG A 70 -6.56 9.31 12.79
C ARG A 70 -7.27 10.66 12.73
N ARG A 71 -8.02 10.95 11.66
CA ARG A 71 -8.77 12.19 11.53
C ARG A 71 -9.88 12.29 12.58
N ARG A 72 -10.65 11.22 12.78
CA ARG A 72 -11.69 11.13 13.80
C ARG A 72 -11.14 11.38 15.21
N ILE A 73 -10.03 10.74 15.57
CA ILE A 73 -9.40 10.92 16.89
C ILE A 73 -8.89 12.35 17.08
N ILE A 74 -8.34 12.98 16.03
CA ILE A 74 -7.89 14.38 16.11
C ILE A 74 -9.09 15.30 16.32
N GLU A 75 -10.18 15.09 15.59
CA GLU A 75 -11.41 15.88 15.74
C GLU A 75 -12.02 15.73 17.14
N GLU A 76 -12.07 14.51 17.66
CA GLU A 76 -12.54 14.22 19.03
C GLU A 76 -11.65 14.88 20.11
N ARG A 77 -10.33 14.84 19.94
CA ARG A 77 -9.38 15.38 20.92
C ARG A 77 -9.23 16.90 20.87
N CYS A 78 -9.20 17.48 19.67
CA CYS A 78 -9.02 18.92 19.48
C CYS A 78 -10.35 19.69 19.62
N GLY A 79 -11.48 19.03 19.37
CA GLY A 79 -12.80 19.63 19.50
C GLY A 79 -13.01 20.83 18.57
N LYS A 80 -13.98 21.67 18.92
CA LYS A 80 -14.25 22.92 18.21
C LYS A 80 -13.29 24.02 18.67
N PRO A 81 -12.91 24.96 17.79
CA PRO A 81 -12.18 26.16 18.18
C PRO A 81 -12.91 26.89 19.32
N LYS A 82 -12.16 27.34 20.33
CA LYS A 82 -12.77 28.09 21.43
C LYS A 82 -13.16 29.49 20.96
N PRO A 83 -14.33 30.00 21.34
CA PRO A 83 -14.75 31.35 20.98
C PRO A 83 -13.88 32.36 21.71
N VAL A 84 -13.15 33.17 20.95
CA VAL A 84 -12.26 34.22 21.48
C VAL A 84 -12.78 35.62 21.20
N ASP A 85 -13.71 35.77 20.26
CA ASP A 85 -14.18 37.06 19.76
C ASP A 85 -15.02 37.84 20.80
N ASP A 86 -15.78 37.13 21.64
CA ASP A 86 -16.64 37.73 22.69
C ASP A 86 -16.09 37.50 24.12
N ALA A 87 -14.83 37.06 24.25
CA ALA A 87 -14.27 36.64 25.54
C ALA A 87 -13.63 37.81 26.31
N ASN A 88 -13.90 37.89 27.62
CA ASN A 88 -13.23 38.84 28.52
C ASN A 88 -11.72 38.55 28.67
N GLU A 89 -10.90 39.57 28.96
CA GLU A 89 -9.43 39.46 29.05
C GLU A 89 -8.97 38.38 30.04
N ASP A 90 -9.62 38.28 31.20
CA ASP A 90 -9.32 37.25 32.20
C ASP A 90 -9.61 35.83 31.71
N ASN A 91 -10.65 35.66 30.89
CA ASN A 91 -10.99 34.37 30.29
C ASN A 91 -9.95 33.99 29.22
N ILE A 92 -9.48 34.97 28.45
CA ILE A 92 -8.39 34.78 27.47
C ILE A 92 -7.09 34.36 28.18
N ARG A 93 -6.71 35.04 29.27
CA ARG A 93 -5.51 34.70 30.06
C ARG A 93 -5.58 33.28 30.62
N LYS A 94 -6.72 32.87 31.20
CA LYS A 94 -6.94 31.50 31.69
C LYS A 94 -6.86 30.46 30.56
N LEU A 95 -7.42 30.79 29.39
CA LEU A 95 -7.39 29.91 28.22
C LEU A 95 -5.97 29.67 27.72
N LEU A 96 -5.17 30.74 27.59
CA LEU A 96 -3.77 30.64 27.18
C LEU A 96 -2.95 29.78 28.14
N LEU A 97 -3.14 29.97 29.45
CA LEU A 97 -2.46 29.17 30.47
C LEU A 97 -2.83 27.68 30.38
N SER A 98 -4.12 27.39 30.17
CA SER A 98 -4.61 26.02 29.97
C SER A 98 -4.01 25.37 28.71
N TYR A 99 -3.92 26.11 27.59
CA TYR A 99 -3.26 25.60 26.38
C TYR A 99 -1.78 25.32 26.61
N HIS A 100 -1.07 26.22 27.28
CA HIS A 100 0.33 26.03 27.60
C HIS A 100 0.57 24.76 28.43
N GLN A 101 -0.21 24.56 29.50
CA GLN A 101 -0.14 23.34 30.32
C GLN A 101 -0.44 22.08 29.50
N ASN A 102 -1.44 22.14 28.62
CA ASN A 102 -1.77 21.02 27.74
C ASN A 102 -0.64 20.68 26.77
N ILE A 103 0.01 21.70 26.19
CA ILE A 103 1.15 21.51 25.28
C ILE A 103 2.30 20.82 26.02
N VAL A 104 2.67 21.30 27.21
CA VAL A 104 3.75 20.70 28.02
C VAL A 104 3.46 19.23 28.34
N ARG A 105 2.23 18.92 28.74
CA ARG A 105 1.81 17.54 29.02
C ARG A 105 1.86 16.66 27.76
N LEU A 106 1.35 17.15 26.63
CA LEU A 106 1.35 16.41 25.37
C LEU A 106 2.75 16.17 24.83
N GLU A 107 3.66 17.14 24.96
CA GLU A 107 5.04 16.99 24.53
C GLU A 107 5.77 15.94 25.37
N THR A 108 5.51 15.92 26.69
CA THR A 108 6.04 14.88 27.59
C THR A 108 5.55 13.48 27.15
N GLN A 109 4.24 13.31 26.94
CA GLN A 109 3.68 12.03 26.49
C GLN A 109 4.19 11.60 25.12
N LYS A 110 4.37 12.56 24.20
CA LYS A 110 4.94 12.32 22.87
C LYS A 110 6.37 11.80 23.01
N TYR A 111 7.19 12.45 23.84
CA TYR A 111 8.58 12.04 24.07
C TYR A 111 8.66 10.59 24.58
N ASP A 112 7.84 10.22 25.57
CA ASP A 112 7.83 8.86 26.12
C ASP A 112 7.51 7.81 25.04
N VAL A 113 6.50 8.08 24.21
CA VAL A 113 6.12 7.20 23.10
C VAL A 113 7.23 7.11 22.06
N GLU A 114 7.87 8.23 21.70
CA GLU A 114 8.98 8.27 20.76
C GLU A 114 10.19 7.46 21.26
N GLN A 115 10.51 7.54 22.56
CA GLN A 115 11.58 6.72 23.14
C GLN A 115 11.26 5.22 23.06
N VAL A 116 10.03 4.82 23.38
CA VAL A 116 9.60 3.42 23.27
C VAL A 116 9.70 2.94 21.83
N VAL A 117 9.22 3.73 20.86
CA VAL A 117 9.32 3.39 19.43
C VAL A 117 10.78 3.23 19.02
N LYS A 118 11.66 4.17 19.40
CA LYS A 118 13.08 4.13 19.08
C LYS A 118 13.77 2.88 19.63
N ILE A 119 13.48 2.51 20.87
CA ILE A 119 14.00 1.27 21.47
C ILE A 119 13.53 0.04 20.67
N LYS A 120 12.25 0.01 20.28
CA LYS A 120 11.70 -1.08 19.48
C LYS A 120 12.30 -1.15 18.07
N GLU A 121 12.60 -0.02 17.45
CA GLU A 121 13.31 0.02 16.16
C GLU A 121 14.72 -0.56 16.28
N LEU A 122 15.45 -0.24 17.36
CA LEU A 122 16.77 -0.81 17.63
C LEU A 122 16.69 -2.32 17.86
N GLU A 123 15.71 -2.79 18.64
CA GLU A 123 15.45 -4.20 18.90
C GLU A 123 15.15 -4.96 17.59
N ILE A 124 14.28 -4.40 16.73
CA ILE A 124 13.97 -4.97 15.41
C ILE A 124 15.22 -5.03 14.52
N ASN A 125 16.05 -3.99 14.53
CA ASN A 125 17.27 -3.96 13.74
C ASN A 125 18.27 -5.02 14.21
N ASP A 126 18.44 -5.18 15.52
CA ASP A 126 19.31 -6.21 16.09
C ASP A 126 18.80 -7.61 15.74
N LEU A 127 17.51 -7.89 15.96
CA LEU A 127 16.89 -9.16 15.58
C LEU A 127 17.01 -9.45 14.08
N ASN A 128 16.84 -8.45 13.22
CA ASN A 128 17.06 -8.59 11.78
C ASN A 128 18.52 -8.93 11.45
N SER A 129 19.48 -8.31 12.12
CA SER A 129 20.91 -8.62 11.99
C SER A 129 21.20 -10.07 12.38
N GLN A 130 20.70 -10.51 13.55
CA GLN A 130 20.86 -11.89 14.02
C GLN A 130 20.25 -12.92 13.05
N VAL A 131 19.05 -12.64 12.52
CA VAL A 131 18.40 -13.51 11.51
C VAL A 131 19.22 -13.57 10.22
N ASN A 132 19.80 -12.46 9.78
CA ASN A 132 20.66 -12.42 8.59
C ASN A 132 21.96 -13.22 8.80
N ASP A 133 22.57 -13.12 9.97
CA ASP A 133 23.76 -13.87 10.35
C ASP A 133 23.49 -15.37 10.42
N LEU A 134 22.32 -15.79 10.93
CA LEU A 134 21.90 -17.20 10.95
C LEU A 134 21.59 -17.74 9.56
N ARG A 135 20.95 -16.95 8.71
CA ARG A 135 20.68 -17.30 7.30
C ARG A 135 21.95 -17.29 6.44
N GLY A 136 23.00 -16.63 6.91
CA GLY A 136 24.27 -16.41 6.25
C GLY A 136 24.27 -15.12 5.45
N LYS A 137 25.23 -14.23 5.74
CA LYS A 137 25.47 -12.95 5.03
C LYS A 137 25.53 -13.10 3.51
N PHE A 138 26.00 -14.25 3.02
CA PHE A 138 25.98 -14.67 1.62
C PHE A 138 24.97 -15.80 1.40
N ILE A 139 23.67 -15.50 1.41
CA ILE A 139 22.73 -16.36 0.68
C ILE A 139 23.14 -16.24 -0.78
N LYS A 140 23.88 -17.20 -1.33
CA LYS A 140 24.28 -17.22 -2.75
C LYS A 140 23.02 -17.06 -3.59
N PRO A 141 22.74 -15.89 -4.17
CA PRO A 141 21.55 -15.72 -4.97
C PRO A 141 21.70 -16.70 -6.13
N THR A 142 20.72 -17.57 -6.36
CA THR A 142 20.77 -18.47 -7.52
C THR A 142 20.90 -17.58 -8.76
N LEU A 143 22.07 -17.59 -9.40
CA LEU A 143 22.36 -16.77 -10.56
C LEU A 143 21.35 -17.14 -11.65
N LYS A 144 20.33 -16.32 -11.83
CA LYS A 144 19.42 -16.46 -12.96
C LYS A 144 20.13 -15.87 -14.15
N LYS A 145 20.14 -16.59 -15.28
CA LYS A 145 20.60 -16.06 -16.56
C LYS A 145 19.67 -14.92 -16.94
N VAL A 146 20.04 -13.69 -16.61
CA VAL A 146 19.32 -12.49 -17.02
C VAL A 146 19.89 -12.10 -18.38
N SER A 147 19.15 -12.40 -19.45
CA SER A 147 19.45 -11.83 -20.76
C SER A 147 19.32 -10.31 -20.67
N LYS A 148 20.42 -9.58 -20.91
CA LYS A 148 20.47 -8.10 -20.85
C LYS A 148 19.45 -7.42 -21.78
N TYR A 149 18.95 -8.13 -22.80
CA TYR A 149 18.08 -7.59 -23.85
C TYR A 149 16.63 -8.06 -23.79
N GLU A 150 16.30 -9.13 -23.07
CA GLU A 150 14.94 -9.70 -23.03
C GLU A 150 13.92 -8.73 -22.39
N ASN A 151 14.33 -8.02 -21.34
CA ASN A 151 13.50 -6.99 -20.70
C ASN A 151 13.33 -5.72 -21.56
N LYS A 152 14.27 -5.42 -22.47
CA LYS A 152 14.15 -4.32 -23.44
C LYS A 152 13.23 -4.71 -24.60
N PHE A 153 13.30 -5.96 -25.06
CA PHE A 153 12.43 -6.50 -26.11
C PHE A 153 10.97 -6.62 -25.66
N ALA A 154 10.72 -7.04 -24.41
CA ALA A 154 9.38 -7.07 -23.84
C ALA A 154 8.72 -5.68 -23.71
N LYS A 155 9.53 -4.63 -23.45
CA LYS A 155 9.04 -3.24 -23.48
C LYS A 155 8.72 -2.77 -24.91
N LEU A 156 9.51 -3.20 -25.90
CA LEU A 156 9.27 -2.91 -27.30
C LEU A 156 7.99 -3.59 -27.81
N GLN A 157 7.75 -4.86 -27.43
CA GLN A 157 6.53 -5.59 -27.78
C GLN A 157 5.28 -5.01 -27.10
N LYS A 158 5.38 -4.49 -25.87
CA LYS A 158 4.26 -3.80 -25.21
C LYS A 158 3.93 -2.47 -25.89
N LYS A 159 4.94 -1.68 -26.29
CA LYS A 159 4.73 -0.46 -27.09
C LYS A 159 4.16 -0.77 -28.47
N ALA A 160 4.63 -1.82 -29.13
CA ALA A 160 4.05 -2.28 -30.40
C ALA A 160 2.61 -2.81 -30.21
N ALA A 161 2.31 -3.43 -29.07
CA ALA A 161 0.97 -3.90 -28.76
C ALA A 161 0.00 -2.76 -28.39
N GLU A 162 0.49 -1.69 -27.77
CA GLU A 162 -0.25 -0.43 -27.56
C GLU A 162 -0.46 0.34 -28.87
N PHE A 163 0.46 0.23 -29.83
CA PHE A 163 0.35 0.76 -31.19
C PHE A 163 -0.35 -0.21 -32.17
N ASN A 164 -0.96 -1.30 -31.68
CA ASN A 164 -1.74 -2.17 -32.55
C ASN A 164 -2.97 -1.41 -33.05
N PHE A 165 -3.09 -1.35 -34.38
CA PHE A 165 -4.15 -0.74 -35.19
C PHE A 165 -5.59 -1.03 -34.72
N ARG A 166 -5.79 -2.09 -33.92
CA ARG A 166 -7.06 -2.44 -33.28
C ARG A 166 -7.57 -1.41 -32.25
N ASN A 167 -6.68 -0.67 -31.59
CA ASN A 167 -7.08 0.39 -30.64
C ASN A 167 -7.55 1.68 -31.32
N GLN A 168 -7.21 1.89 -32.59
CA GLN A 168 -7.69 3.01 -33.41
C GLN A 168 -8.93 2.66 -34.26
N LEU A 169 -9.28 1.38 -34.36
CA LEU A 169 -10.52 0.96 -35.01
C LEU A 169 -11.70 1.23 -34.07
N LYS A 170 -12.59 2.15 -34.44
CA LYS A 170 -13.92 2.26 -33.84
C LYS A 170 -14.62 0.91 -34.01
N VAL A 171 -14.75 0.14 -32.94
CA VAL A 171 -15.63 -1.04 -32.94
C VAL A 171 -17.05 -0.51 -33.13
N VAL A 172 -17.63 -0.72 -34.30
CA VAL A 172 -19.05 -0.47 -34.55
C VAL A 172 -19.82 -1.42 -33.64
N LYS A 173 -20.37 -0.89 -32.55
CA LYS A 173 -21.35 -1.59 -31.74
C LYS A 173 -22.59 -1.80 -32.60
N LYS A 174 -22.67 -2.92 -33.32
CA LYS A 174 -23.95 -3.39 -33.86
C LYS A 174 -24.85 -3.71 -32.67
N LYS A 175 -25.80 -2.83 -32.40
CA LYS A 175 -26.89 -3.03 -31.42
C LYS A 175 -27.95 -3.98 -32.00
N GLU A 176 -27.54 -5.15 -32.49
CA GLU A 176 -28.48 -6.17 -33.01
C GLU A 176 -28.47 -7.46 -32.16
N PHE A 177 -27.60 -7.55 -31.13
CA PHE A 177 -27.47 -8.77 -30.31
C PHE A 177 -27.40 -8.51 -28.79
N THR A 178 -27.98 -7.42 -28.30
CA THR A 178 -28.25 -7.25 -26.86
C THR A 178 -29.75 -7.11 -26.67
N LEU A 179 -30.31 -8.18 -26.11
CA LEU A 179 -31.67 -8.37 -25.65
C LEU A 179 -32.25 -7.09 -25.05
N GLU A 180 -33.44 -6.74 -25.52
CA GLU A 180 -34.35 -5.74 -24.95
C GLU A 180 -34.58 -6.03 -23.46
N GLU A 181 -34.12 -5.14 -22.59
CA GLU A 181 -34.81 -4.73 -21.36
C GLU A 181 -34.01 -3.60 -20.70
N GLU A 182 -34.70 -2.53 -20.30
CA GLU A 182 -34.17 -1.29 -19.70
C GLU A 182 -33.40 -0.32 -20.61
N ASP A 183 -34.12 0.36 -21.50
CA ASP A 183 -33.79 1.76 -21.80
C ASP A 183 -35.05 2.60 -21.54
N LYS A 184 -35.11 3.21 -20.36
CA LYS A 184 -36.15 4.19 -20.00
C LYS A 184 -36.04 5.36 -20.99
N GLU A 185 -37.07 5.49 -21.82
CA GLU A 185 -37.26 6.54 -22.81
C GLU A 185 -37.09 7.95 -22.23
N LYS A 186 -35.88 8.50 -22.30
CA LYS A 186 -35.71 9.96 -22.32
C LYS A 186 -35.91 10.41 -23.76
N LYS A 187 -37.09 10.95 -24.05
CA LYS A 187 -37.40 11.59 -25.33
C LYS A 187 -36.29 12.60 -25.68
N PRO A 188 -35.73 12.58 -26.90
CA PRO A 188 -34.60 13.44 -27.26
C PRO A 188 -34.98 14.93 -27.39
N ASP A 189 -34.02 15.80 -27.11
CA ASP A 189 -34.12 17.26 -26.95
C ASP A 189 -34.36 18.05 -28.26
N TRP A 190 -35.02 17.44 -29.24
CA TRP A 190 -35.57 18.10 -30.44
C TRP A 190 -37.10 18.04 -30.48
N SER A 191 -37.73 17.39 -29.49
CA SER A 191 -39.19 17.32 -29.33
C SER A 191 -39.81 18.57 -28.66
N LYS A 192 -39.02 19.56 -28.25
CA LYS A 192 -39.54 20.84 -27.74
C LYS A 192 -39.69 21.83 -28.89
N LYS A 193 -40.85 21.79 -29.56
CA LYS A 193 -41.27 22.82 -30.52
C LYS A 193 -41.86 24.02 -29.79
N GLY A 194 -41.26 25.19 -30.01
CA GLY A 194 -41.93 26.50 -30.13
C GLY A 194 -42.41 27.17 -28.84
N ASP A 195 -41.65 28.17 -28.38
CA ASP A 195 -42.23 29.34 -27.73
C ASP A 195 -41.74 30.58 -28.49
N GLU A 196 -42.69 31.28 -29.07
CA GLU A 196 -42.52 32.41 -29.97
C GLU A 196 -41.91 33.62 -29.25
N LYS A 197 -41.00 34.30 -29.97
CA LYS A 197 -40.65 35.69 -29.71
C LYS A 197 -41.91 36.54 -29.70
N LYS A 198 -42.39 36.96 -28.52
CA LYS A 198 -43.14 38.22 -28.40
C LYS A 198 -42.13 39.36 -28.30
N VAL A 199 -42.12 40.12 -29.38
CA VAL A 199 -41.55 41.45 -29.54
C VAL A 199 -42.06 42.36 -28.42
N HIS A 200 -41.17 43.07 -27.74
CA HIS A 200 -41.53 44.37 -27.19
C HIS A 200 -40.44 45.37 -27.59
N GLU A 201 -40.86 46.31 -28.44
CA GLU A 201 -40.20 47.53 -28.83
C GLU A 201 -39.68 48.32 -27.62
N VAL A 202 -38.52 48.93 -27.82
CA VAL A 202 -37.98 50.02 -27.02
C VAL A 202 -38.09 51.27 -27.88
N GLU A 203 -38.95 52.22 -27.51
CA GLU A 203 -38.80 53.63 -27.87
C GLU A 203 -39.58 54.53 -26.88
N ALA A 204 -38.89 55.59 -26.42
CA ALA A 204 -39.35 56.80 -25.71
C ALA A 204 -40.21 56.66 -24.44
#